data_AF-A0A3D0FNM0-F1
#
_entry.id   AF-A0A3D0FNM0-F1
#
_cell.length_a   1.000
_cell.length_b   1.000
_cell.length_c   1.000
_cell.angle_alpha   90.00
_cell.angle_beta   90.00
_cell.angle_gamma   90.00
#
_symmetry.space_group_name_H-M   'P 1'
#
loop_
_entity.id
_entity.type
_entity.pdbx_description
1 polymer ?
#
loop_
_entity_poly.entity_id
_entity_poly.type
_entity_poly.pdbx_seq_one_letter_code
_entity_poly.pdbx_strand_id
1 'polypeptide(L)'
;MTYNIIGDIHGRDVWYELVRDDAVNIFVGDYFDPYEPFSFAQVMHNFRMIIDYKRRNPDTVLLYGNHDLHYLLNDPYERYSRYNAEHSYEIRYEFEQVRDLMNGVAYSIGDDVLVTHAGVSKPWYEKWIGSYNDEATGVVARNINDLWDNDMSAFNYGNNSGGIMDRGGMAPTSSPMWIRPGYLKEYNIFTDNDYRQVVGHTQQKNISRMTPKLTFVDCLMFSTKSYVIEK
;
A
#
# COMPACT_ATOMS: atom_id res chain seq x y z
N MET A 1 -7.29 -20.47 -7.56
CA MET A 1 -6.84 -19.79 -6.34
C MET A 1 -7.53 -18.45 -6.23
N THR A 2 -8.07 -18.14 -5.06
CA THR A 2 -8.80 -16.89 -4.81
C THR A 2 -7.92 -15.92 -4.04
N TYR A 3 -8.01 -14.64 -4.36
CA TYR A 3 -7.29 -13.56 -3.69
C TYR A 3 -8.29 -12.51 -3.23
N ASN A 4 -8.13 -12.02 -2.01
CA ASN A 4 -9.01 -11.06 -1.37
C ASN A 4 -8.21 -9.83 -0.93
N ILE A 5 -8.42 -8.70 -1.59
CA ILE A 5 -7.67 -7.46 -1.36
C ILE A 5 -8.50 -6.54 -0.47
N ILE A 6 -7.94 -6.17 0.67
CA ILE A 6 -8.54 -5.33 1.72
C ILE A 6 -7.83 -3.97 1.69
N GLY A 7 -8.62 -2.90 1.62
CA GLY A 7 -8.15 -1.52 1.57
C GLY A 7 -7.50 -1.01 2.86
N ASP A 8 -7.18 0.29 2.88
CA ASP A 8 -6.47 0.97 3.96
C ASP A 8 -7.19 0.81 5.31
N ILE A 9 -6.45 0.34 6.31
CA ILE A 9 -7.05 -0.11 7.58
C ILE A 9 -7.37 1.07 8.49
N HIS A 10 -6.45 2.00 8.68
CA HIS A 10 -6.54 3.16 9.57
C HIS A 10 -7.19 2.84 10.92
N GLY A 11 -6.74 1.77 11.57
CA GLY A 11 -7.28 1.30 12.85
C GLY A 11 -8.68 0.67 12.81
N ARG A 12 -9.35 0.59 11.65
CA ARG A 12 -10.67 -0.04 11.51
C ARG A 12 -10.57 -1.55 11.68
N ASP A 13 -11.52 -2.13 12.39
CA ASP A 13 -11.62 -3.57 12.66
C ASP A 13 -12.54 -4.31 11.67
N VAL A 14 -13.19 -3.61 10.74
CA VAL A 14 -14.09 -4.21 9.73
C VAL A 14 -13.44 -5.29 8.86
N TRP A 15 -12.10 -5.42 8.86
CA TRP A 15 -11.39 -6.50 8.19
C TRP A 15 -11.76 -7.89 8.73
N TYR A 16 -12.20 -8.03 9.99
CA TYR A 16 -12.69 -9.30 10.53
C TYR A 16 -13.86 -9.87 9.72
N GLU A 17 -14.70 -9.00 9.15
CA GLU A 17 -15.84 -9.40 8.32
C GLU A 17 -15.44 -9.67 6.86
N LEU A 18 -14.26 -9.19 6.44
CA LEU A 18 -13.81 -9.21 5.06
C LEU A 18 -12.82 -10.32 4.76
N VAL A 19 -12.10 -10.82 5.78
CA VAL A 19 -11.18 -11.94 5.59
C VAL A 19 -11.93 -13.20 5.16
N ARG A 20 -11.25 -14.02 4.37
CA ARG A 20 -11.80 -15.25 3.81
C ARG A 20 -10.86 -16.43 4.02
N ASP A 21 -11.41 -17.56 4.42
CA ASP A 21 -10.64 -18.80 4.62
C ASP A 21 -10.28 -19.49 3.30
N ASP A 22 -11.00 -19.18 2.21
CA ASP A 22 -10.80 -19.76 0.88
C ASP A 22 -9.92 -18.89 -0.05
N ALA A 23 -9.30 -17.84 0.48
CA ALA A 23 -8.53 -16.88 -0.29
C ALA A 23 -7.24 -16.45 0.41
N VAL A 24 -6.24 -16.08 -0.40
CA VAL A 24 -5.09 -15.31 0.09
C VAL A 24 -5.57 -13.89 0.39
N ASN A 25 -5.57 -13.51 1.67
CA ASN A 25 -5.97 -12.18 2.11
C ASN A 25 -4.79 -11.21 1.97
N ILE A 26 -4.98 -10.07 1.32
CA ILE A 26 -3.95 -9.08 1.03
C ILE A 26 -4.37 -7.75 1.61
N PHE A 27 -3.64 -7.28 2.62
CA PHE A 27 -3.82 -5.97 3.24
C PHE A 27 -2.90 -4.96 2.55
N VAL A 28 -3.47 -3.86 2.04
CA VAL A 28 -2.71 -2.86 1.25
C VAL A 28 -2.04 -1.76 2.11
N GLY A 29 -2.05 -1.92 3.43
CA GLY A 29 -1.30 -1.08 4.37
C GLY A 29 -2.14 -0.04 5.12
N ASP A 30 -1.44 0.98 5.61
CA ASP A 30 -1.98 2.08 6.43
C ASP A 30 -2.71 1.54 7.65
N TYR A 31 -1.98 0.88 8.55
CA TYR A 31 -2.57 0.21 9.72
C TYR A 31 -2.94 1.20 10.84
N PHE A 32 -2.20 2.30 10.95
CA PHE A 32 -2.33 3.32 11.98
C PHE A 32 -3.02 4.58 11.46
N ASP A 33 -2.98 5.68 12.23
CA ASP A 33 -3.48 7.00 11.83
C ASP A 33 -4.98 7.05 11.51
N PRO A 34 -5.84 6.70 12.48
CA PRO A 34 -7.28 6.60 12.25
C PRO A 34 -7.91 7.93 11.80
N TYR A 35 -8.93 7.84 10.95
CA TYR A 35 -9.80 8.97 10.63
C TYR A 35 -10.91 9.16 11.67
N GLU A 36 -11.34 8.05 12.23
CA GLU A 36 -12.33 7.88 13.27
C GLU A 36 -11.73 8.11 14.67
N PRO A 37 -12.56 8.39 15.70
CA PRO A 37 -12.08 8.67 17.05
C PRO A 37 -11.67 7.39 17.81
N PHE A 38 -10.77 6.59 17.25
CA PHE A 38 -10.17 5.43 17.91
C PHE A 38 -9.02 5.88 18.83
N SER A 39 -8.97 5.34 20.04
CA SER A 39 -7.81 5.51 20.93
C SER A 39 -6.59 4.76 20.39
N PHE A 40 -5.39 5.21 20.76
CA PHE A 40 -4.15 4.53 20.41
C PHE A 40 -4.16 3.05 20.82
N ALA A 41 -4.68 2.74 22.02
CA ALA A 41 -4.79 1.36 22.49
C ALA A 41 -5.68 0.49 21.59
N GLN A 42 -6.79 1.03 21.06
CA GLN A 42 -7.65 0.32 20.11
C GLN A 42 -6.95 0.06 18.79
N VAL A 43 -6.30 1.07 18.21
CA VAL A 43 -5.56 0.95 16.94
C VAL A 43 -4.41 -0.06 17.08
N MET A 44 -3.64 0.05 18.16
CA MET A 44 -2.54 -0.86 18.47
C MET A 44 -3.03 -2.31 18.67
N HIS A 45 -4.12 -2.49 19.41
CA HIS A 45 -4.74 -3.80 19.57
C HIS A 45 -5.18 -4.38 18.22
N ASN A 46 -5.84 -3.58 17.37
CA ASN A 46 -6.28 -4.01 16.05
C ASN A 46 -5.11 -4.43 15.16
N PHE A 47 -4.01 -3.65 15.13
CA PHE A 47 -2.80 -4.04 14.40
C PHE A 47 -2.24 -5.37 14.88
N ARG A 48 -2.10 -5.56 16.20
CA ARG A 48 -1.62 -6.85 16.76
C ARG A 48 -2.54 -8.02 16.40
N MET A 49 -3.85 -7.79 16.30
CA MET A 49 -4.78 -8.83 15.87
C MET A 49 -4.63 -9.21 14.39
N ILE A 50 -4.28 -8.25 13.50
CA ILE A 50 -3.90 -8.54 12.10
C ILE A 50 -2.62 -9.37 12.07
N ILE A 51 -1.63 -9.05 12.90
CA ILE A 51 -0.39 -9.83 13.02
C ILE A 51 -0.67 -11.25 13.51
N ASP A 52 -1.51 -11.43 14.52
CA ASP A 52 -1.91 -12.74 15.01
C ASP A 52 -2.76 -13.51 14.00
N TYR A 53 -3.52 -12.82 13.15
CA TYR A 53 -4.18 -13.44 12.00
C TYR A 53 -3.16 -13.94 10.97
N LYS A 54 -2.17 -13.12 10.58
CA LYS A 54 -1.07 -13.52 9.67
C LYS A 54 -0.26 -14.70 10.20
N ARG A 55 0.00 -14.77 11.50
CA ARG A 55 0.69 -15.93 12.12
C ARG A 55 -0.10 -17.24 11.99
N ARG A 56 -1.43 -17.16 12.06
CA ARG A 56 -2.33 -18.32 11.90
C ARG A 56 -2.61 -18.65 10.43
N ASN A 57 -2.53 -17.66 9.55
CA ASN A 57 -2.79 -17.74 8.12
C ASN A 57 -1.56 -17.22 7.36
N PRO A 58 -0.46 -18.00 7.30
CA PRO A 58 0.85 -17.53 6.85
C PRO A 58 0.91 -17.08 5.40
N ASP A 59 -0.05 -17.48 4.57
CA ASP A 59 -0.26 -17.04 3.19
C ASP A 59 -0.79 -15.61 3.07
N THR A 60 -1.40 -15.06 4.13
CA THR A 60 -1.87 -13.66 4.19
C THR A 60 -0.74 -12.71 3.81
N VAL A 61 -1.01 -11.70 3.00
CA VAL A 61 -0.01 -10.71 2.57
C VAL A 61 -0.26 -9.40 3.30
N LEU A 62 0.79 -8.86 3.94
CA LEU A 62 0.75 -7.56 4.61
C LEU A 62 1.67 -6.58 3.89
N LEU A 63 1.10 -5.58 3.22
CA LEU A 63 1.87 -4.50 2.59
C LEU A 63 1.98 -3.28 3.51
N TYR A 64 3.01 -2.47 3.31
CA TYR A 64 3.12 -1.15 3.92
C TYR A 64 2.42 -0.10 3.07
N GLY A 65 1.79 0.86 3.75
CA GLY A 65 1.28 2.09 3.17
C GLY A 65 2.06 3.33 3.60
N ASN A 66 1.60 4.49 3.16
CA ASN A 66 2.30 5.75 3.38
C ASN A 66 2.22 6.26 4.82
N HIS A 67 1.18 5.88 5.57
CA HIS A 67 1.05 6.12 7.00
C HIS A 67 1.80 5.10 7.86
N ASP A 68 2.30 4.02 7.26
CA ASP A 68 3.24 3.13 7.96
C ASP A 68 4.68 3.64 7.78
N LEU A 69 5.00 4.09 6.56
CA LEU A 69 6.32 4.56 6.16
C LEU A 69 6.89 5.63 7.11
N HIS A 70 6.11 6.65 7.51
CA HIS A 70 6.64 7.73 8.35
C HIS A 70 7.02 7.33 9.78
N TYR A 71 6.65 6.13 10.23
CA TYR A 71 7.11 5.57 11.51
C TYR A 71 8.41 4.80 11.34
N LEU A 72 8.66 4.26 10.15
CA LEU A 72 9.87 3.50 9.82
C LEU A 72 11.04 4.44 9.50
N LEU A 73 10.75 5.58 8.87
CA LEU A 73 11.76 6.59 8.56
C LEU A 73 12.29 7.25 9.83
N ASN A 74 13.60 7.48 9.85
CA ASN A 74 14.26 8.31 10.86
C ASN A 74 14.49 9.74 10.30
N ASP A 75 13.49 10.31 9.63
CA ASP A 75 13.54 11.63 9.02
C ASP A 75 12.42 12.52 9.59
N PRO A 76 12.75 13.61 10.32
CA PRO A 76 11.75 14.52 10.88
C PRO A 76 10.95 15.29 9.82
N TYR A 77 11.40 15.33 8.56
CA TYR A 77 10.72 16.03 7.46
C TYR A 77 9.73 15.14 6.70
N GLU A 78 9.76 13.83 6.90
CA GLU A 78 8.87 12.86 6.27
C GLU A 78 7.75 12.45 7.23
N ARG A 79 7.12 13.45 7.86
CA ARG A 79 5.95 13.29 8.74
C ARG A 79 4.73 13.91 8.06
N TYR A 80 3.66 13.14 7.97
CA TYR A 80 2.52 13.49 7.13
C TYR A 80 1.25 13.67 7.95
N SER A 81 0.12 13.89 7.28
CA SER A 81 -1.18 14.00 7.93
C SER A 81 -1.39 12.86 8.93
N ARG A 82 -1.93 13.17 10.10
CA ARG A 82 -2.28 12.22 11.18
C ARG A 82 -1.12 11.50 11.88
N TYR A 83 0.14 11.77 11.51
CA TYR A 83 1.30 11.24 12.23
C TYR A 83 1.16 11.43 13.75
N ASN A 84 1.25 10.33 14.49
CA ASN A 84 1.12 10.28 15.93
C ASN A 84 2.51 10.46 16.58
N ALA A 85 2.90 11.72 16.79
CA ALA A 85 4.19 12.03 17.39
C ALA A 85 4.35 11.48 18.82
N GLU A 86 3.26 11.48 19.60
CA GLU A 86 3.24 11.00 21.00
C GLU A 86 3.61 9.52 21.09
N HIS A 87 3.07 8.70 20.19
CA HIS A 87 3.27 7.24 20.19
C HIS A 87 4.16 6.72 19.05
N SER A 88 4.91 7.61 18.42
CA SER A 88 5.71 7.27 17.23
C SER A 88 6.76 6.18 17.50
N TYR A 89 7.36 6.20 18.70
CA TYR A 89 8.34 5.20 19.11
C TYR A 89 7.68 3.82 19.29
N GLU A 90 6.52 3.76 19.92
CA GLU A 90 5.77 2.53 20.14
C GLU A 90 5.29 1.93 18.82
N ILE A 91 4.79 2.74 17.89
CA ILE A 91 4.37 2.27 16.56
C ILE A 91 5.57 1.72 15.79
N ARG A 92 6.68 2.47 15.76
CA ARG A 92 7.92 2.04 15.11
C ARG A 92 8.42 0.71 15.71
N TYR A 93 8.48 0.63 17.04
CA TYR A 93 8.92 -0.57 17.74
C TYR A 93 8.08 -1.78 17.35
N GLU A 94 6.76 -1.64 17.26
CA GLU A 94 5.88 -2.74 16.86
C GLU A 94 6.13 -3.19 15.42
N PHE A 95 6.34 -2.27 14.48
CA PHE A 95 6.74 -2.64 13.12
C PHE A 95 8.10 -3.35 13.07
N GLU A 96 9.07 -2.92 13.89
CA GLU A 96 10.38 -3.56 13.98
C GLU A 96 10.26 -5.00 14.52
N GLN A 97 9.35 -5.28 15.47
CA GLN A 97 9.10 -6.62 16.01
C GLN A 97 8.44 -7.59 15.03
N VAL A 98 7.75 -7.09 14.00
CA VAL A 98 6.98 -7.90 13.06
C VAL A 98 7.49 -7.77 11.63
N ARG A 99 8.68 -7.21 11.43
CA ARG A 99 9.25 -6.93 10.11
C ARG A 99 9.33 -8.18 9.23
N ASP A 100 9.62 -9.33 9.82
CA ASP A 100 9.70 -10.64 9.15
C ASP A 100 8.33 -11.16 8.67
N LEU A 101 7.23 -10.64 9.22
CA LEU A 101 5.87 -10.98 8.82
C LEU A 101 5.33 -10.07 7.72
N MET A 102 5.97 -8.94 7.47
CA MET A 102 5.57 -7.98 6.44
C MET A 102 6.11 -8.40 5.07
N ASN A 103 5.29 -8.26 4.03
CA ASN A 103 5.61 -8.70 2.67
C ASN A 103 6.24 -7.61 1.80
N GLY A 104 6.48 -6.42 2.34
CA GLY A 104 7.05 -5.28 1.63
C GLY A 104 6.00 -4.27 1.18
N VAL A 105 6.21 -3.66 0.01
CA VAL A 105 5.39 -2.55 -0.52
C VAL A 105 4.70 -2.90 -1.84
N ALA A 106 5.07 -4.03 -2.45
CA ALA A 106 4.45 -4.54 -3.65
C ALA A 106 4.22 -6.05 -3.55
N TYR A 107 3.13 -6.51 -4.15
CA TYR A 107 2.82 -7.92 -4.32
C TYR A 107 2.29 -8.18 -5.72
N SER A 108 2.49 -9.38 -6.23
CA SER A 108 1.99 -9.78 -7.54
C SER A 108 1.09 -10.99 -7.43
N ILE A 109 -0.08 -10.93 -8.06
CA ILE A 109 -1.02 -12.04 -8.18
C ILE A 109 -0.89 -12.62 -9.59
N GLY A 110 -0.24 -13.77 -9.72
CA GLY A 110 0.13 -14.33 -11.02
C GLY A 110 1.18 -13.47 -11.72
N ASP A 111 1.10 -13.34 -13.05
CA ASP A 111 2.05 -12.52 -13.82
C ASP A 111 1.45 -11.18 -14.29
N ASP A 112 0.16 -10.96 -14.09
CA ASP A 112 -0.64 -9.89 -14.71
C ASP A 112 -1.24 -8.85 -13.74
N VAL A 113 -1.17 -9.07 -12.43
CA VAL A 113 -1.77 -8.15 -11.43
C VAL A 113 -0.74 -7.71 -10.42
N LEU A 114 -0.49 -6.40 -10.39
CA LEU A 114 0.34 -5.75 -9.38
C LEU A 114 -0.56 -5.16 -8.28
N VAL A 115 -0.22 -5.43 -7.02
CA VAL A 115 -0.87 -4.85 -5.85
C VAL A 115 0.15 -3.99 -5.12
N THR A 116 -0.19 -2.71 -4.94
CA THR A 116 0.62 -1.75 -4.16
C THR A 116 -0.31 -0.83 -3.38
N HIS A 117 0.25 -0.04 -2.47
CA HIS A 117 -0.54 0.91 -1.70
C HIS A 117 -1.19 1.97 -2.61
N ALA A 118 -0.43 2.76 -3.38
CA ALA A 118 -0.94 3.87 -4.20
C ALA A 118 -0.81 3.68 -5.72
N GLY A 119 -0.03 2.71 -6.18
CA GLY A 119 0.19 2.46 -7.61
C GLY A 119 1.56 2.90 -8.10
N VAL A 120 2.04 2.25 -9.15
CA VAL A 120 3.36 2.47 -9.74
C VAL A 120 3.22 3.24 -11.03
N SER A 121 3.92 4.38 -11.12
CA SER A 121 4.06 5.10 -12.37
C SER A 121 5.35 4.69 -13.09
N LYS A 122 5.32 4.76 -14.43
CA LYS A 122 6.50 4.54 -15.26
C LYS A 122 7.65 5.51 -14.88
N PRO A 123 7.42 6.82 -14.72
CA PRO A 123 8.50 7.76 -14.40
C PRO A 123 9.16 7.51 -13.04
N TRP A 124 8.40 7.09 -12.02
CA TRP A 124 9.00 6.72 -10.73
C TRP A 124 9.85 5.45 -10.87
N TYR A 125 9.33 4.42 -11.54
CA TYR A 125 10.06 3.16 -11.74
C TYR A 125 11.36 3.39 -12.51
N GLU A 126 11.31 4.16 -13.60
CA GLU A 126 12.49 4.47 -14.40
C GLU A 126 13.53 5.32 -13.67
N LYS A 127 13.09 6.18 -12.76
CA LYS A 127 13.99 7.01 -11.93
C LYS A 127 14.78 6.19 -10.91
N TRP A 128 14.14 5.21 -10.26
CA TRP A 128 14.72 4.53 -9.10
C TRP A 128 15.18 3.10 -9.34
N ILE A 129 14.58 2.41 -10.32
CA ILE A 129 14.85 1.00 -10.61
C ILE A 129 15.58 0.89 -11.95
N GLY A 130 15.06 1.56 -12.98
CA GLY A 130 15.64 1.57 -14.32
C GLY A 130 14.60 1.38 -15.42
N SER A 131 15.05 1.25 -16.66
CA SER A 131 14.17 1.16 -17.83
C SER A 131 13.16 0.02 -17.70
N TYR A 132 11.88 0.35 -17.83
CA TYR A 132 10.81 -0.64 -17.86
C TYR A 132 10.71 -1.27 -19.27
N ASN A 133 10.80 -2.60 -19.33
CA ASN A 133 10.84 -3.38 -20.58
C ASN A 133 9.67 -4.35 -20.71
N ASP A 134 8.45 -3.90 -20.41
CA ASP A 134 7.22 -4.72 -20.48
C ASP A 134 7.30 -6.01 -19.65
N GLU A 135 7.90 -5.90 -18.47
CA GLU A 135 8.13 -7.02 -17.56
C GLU A 135 6.84 -7.47 -16.86
N ALA A 136 6.72 -8.78 -16.61
CA ALA A 136 5.62 -9.33 -15.82
C ALA A 136 5.53 -8.70 -14.42
N THR A 137 4.32 -8.61 -13.86
CA THR A 137 4.09 -7.95 -12.56
C THR A 137 4.90 -8.55 -11.42
N GLY A 138 5.23 -9.85 -11.48
CA GLY A 138 6.10 -10.51 -10.51
C GLY A 138 7.54 -9.97 -10.52
N VAL A 139 8.07 -9.57 -11.69
CA VAL A 139 9.39 -8.90 -11.80
C VAL A 139 9.29 -7.51 -11.22
N VAL A 140 8.27 -6.74 -11.59
CA VAL A 140 8.02 -5.38 -11.10
C VAL A 140 7.91 -5.36 -9.57
N ALA A 141 7.13 -6.26 -8.98
CA ALA A 141 6.97 -6.36 -7.53
C ALA A 141 8.29 -6.70 -6.81
N ARG A 142 9.08 -7.64 -7.35
CA ARG A 142 10.39 -7.97 -6.79
C ARG A 142 11.33 -6.78 -6.81
N ASN A 143 11.48 -6.11 -7.95
CA ASN A 143 12.37 -4.95 -8.08
C ASN A 143 11.99 -3.82 -7.12
N ILE A 144 10.68 -3.60 -6.90
CA ILE A 144 10.19 -2.60 -5.94
C ILE A 144 10.51 -3.00 -4.50
N ASN A 145 10.32 -4.26 -4.12
CA ASN A 145 10.64 -4.73 -2.77
C ASN A 145 12.14 -4.78 -2.51
N ASP A 146 12.95 -5.14 -3.51
CA ASP A 146 14.41 -5.07 -3.42
C ASP A 146 14.87 -3.61 -3.21
N LEU A 147 14.25 -2.65 -3.90
CA LEU A 147 14.50 -1.23 -3.66
C LEU A 147 14.07 -0.80 -2.25
N TRP A 148 12.93 -1.29 -1.75
CA TRP A 148 12.47 -1.00 -0.39
C TRP A 148 13.46 -1.44 0.68
N ASP A 149 14.02 -2.64 0.55
CA ASP A 149 14.96 -3.17 1.53
C ASP A 149 16.34 -2.49 1.48
N ASN A 150 16.73 -1.94 0.32
CA ASN A 150 18.02 -1.29 0.13
C ASN A 150 17.98 0.24 0.34
N ASP A 151 16.91 0.91 -0.08
CA ASP A 151 16.78 2.37 -0.03
C ASP A 151 15.31 2.81 0.08
N MET A 152 14.80 2.84 1.31
CA MET A 152 13.47 3.36 1.62
C MET A 152 13.26 4.83 1.21
N SER A 153 14.34 5.62 1.03
CA SER A 153 14.23 7.03 0.66
C SER A 153 13.66 7.24 -0.74
N ALA A 154 13.69 6.21 -1.60
CA ALA A 154 13.03 6.20 -2.89
C ALA A 154 11.50 6.25 -2.80
N PHE A 155 10.93 5.96 -1.63
CA PHE A 155 9.50 5.98 -1.36
C PHE A 155 9.04 7.24 -0.63
N ASN A 156 9.99 8.03 -0.11
CA ASN A 156 9.74 9.29 0.57
C ASN A 156 8.93 10.25 -0.30
N TYR A 157 8.15 11.09 0.36
CA TYR A 157 7.36 12.08 -0.33
C TYR A 157 8.24 13.17 -0.95
N GLY A 158 9.17 13.73 -0.18
CA GLY A 158 10.01 14.86 -0.58
C GLY A 158 10.85 14.60 -1.82
N ASN A 159 11.46 13.42 -1.89
CA ASN A 159 12.35 13.01 -3.00
C ASN A 159 11.62 12.82 -4.34
N ASN A 160 10.30 12.72 -4.33
CA ASN A 160 9.48 12.30 -5.46
C ASN A 160 8.54 13.40 -5.99
N SER A 161 8.60 14.57 -5.37
CA SER A 161 7.84 15.77 -5.71
C SER A 161 8.28 16.46 -7.01
N GLY A 162 9.42 16.06 -7.61
CA GLY A 162 9.93 16.63 -8.86
C GLY A 162 10.28 18.13 -8.78
N GLY A 163 10.52 18.66 -7.58
CA GLY A 163 10.77 20.10 -7.37
C GLY A 163 9.51 20.98 -7.49
N ILE A 164 8.36 20.38 -7.78
CA ILE A 164 7.05 21.01 -7.59
C ILE A 164 6.79 20.96 -6.08
N MET A 165 6.15 21.99 -5.53
CA MET A 165 5.51 21.88 -4.22
C MET A 165 4.38 20.85 -4.36
N ASP A 166 4.72 19.56 -4.41
CA ASP A 166 3.78 18.46 -4.52
C ASP A 166 2.85 18.61 -3.30
N ARG A 167 1.55 18.72 -3.56
CA ARG A 167 0.49 18.89 -2.55
C ARG A 167 -0.33 17.62 -2.35
N GLY A 168 0.32 16.47 -2.44
CA GLY A 168 -0.16 15.22 -1.88
C GLY A 168 -0.09 14.08 -2.89
N GLY A 169 0.98 13.95 -3.68
CA GLY A 169 1.15 12.87 -4.65
C GLY A 169 0.73 13.24 -6.07
N MET A 170 0.85 14.52 -6.41
CA MET A 170 0.48 15.13 -7.68
C MET A 170 1.68 15.34 -8.59
N ALA A 171 2.58 14.36 -8.67
CA ALA A 171 3.70 14.37 -9.59
C ALA A 171 3.81 13.03 -10.35
N PRO A 172 4.31 13.02 -11.60
CA PRO A 172 4.54 11.78 -12.35
C PRO A 172 5.53 10.83 -11.65
N THR A 173 6.43 11.38 -10.84
CA THR A 173 7.44 10.63 -10.08
C THR A 173 7.03 10.36 -8.64
N SER A 174 5.80 10.69 -8.22
CA SER A 174 5.30 10.32 -6.89
C SER A 174 5.40 8.80 -6.71
N SER A 175 5.85 8.36 -5.54
CA SER A 175 6.17 6.95 -5.29
C SER A 175 4.90 6.08 -5.18
N PRO A 176 5.06 4.73 -5.14
CA PRO A 176 3.97 3.81 -4.89
C PRO A 176 3.28 3.94 -3.55
N MET A 177 3.77 4.84 -2.68
CA MET A 177 3.11 5.21 -1.44
C MET A 177 2.19 6.42 -1.62
N TRP A 178 2.42 7.27 -2.62
CA TRP A 178 1.84 8.63 -2.63
C TRP A 178 1.03 8.97 -3.86
N ILE A 179 1.31 8.38 -5.03
CA ILE A 179 0.76 8.87 -6.28
C ILE A 179 -0.78 8.92 -6.28
N ARG A 180 -1.34 10.04 -6.76
CA ARG A 180 -2.79 10.23 -6.84
C ARG A 180 -3.38 9.59 -8.08
N PRO A 181 -4.68 9.19 -8.04
CA PRO A 181 -5.34 8.50 -9.14
C PRO A 181 -5.19 9.16 -10.51
N GLY A 182 -5.25 10.50 -10.59
CA GLY A 182 -5.10 11.23 -11.84
C GLY A 182 -3.73 11.03 -12.50
N TYR A 183 -2.65 11.13 -11.73
CA TYR A 183 -1.28 10.94 -12.22
C TYR A 183 -1.01 9.45 -12.49
N LEU A 184 -1.47 8.55 -11.62
CA LEU A 184 -1.34 7.12 -11.87
C LEU A 184 -2.03 6.69 -13.16
N LYS A 185 -3.19 7.28 -13.49
CA LYS A 185 -3.90 7.02 -14.74
C LYS A 185 -3.07 7.41 -15.95
N GLU A 186 -2.47 8.59 -15.93
CA GLU A 186 -1.73 9.17 -17.04
C GLU A 186 -0.35 8.51 -17.22
N TYR A 187 0.31 8.21 -16.10
CA TYR A 187 1.70 7.72 -16.07
C TYR A 187 1.80 6.25 -15.65
N ASN A 188 0.74 5.46 -15.83
CA ASN A 188 0.71 4.05 -15.47
C ASN A 188 1.93 3.32 -16.07
N ILE A 189 2.60 2.48 -15.28
CA ILE A 189 3.72 1.66 -15.76
C ILE A 189 3.29 0.71 -16.90
N PHE A 190 2.06 0.22 -16.89
CA PHE A 190 1.56 -0.74 -17.85
C PHE A 190 0.90 -0.09 -19.08
N THR A 191 1.51 -0.31 -20.25
CA THR A 191 1.02 0.11 -21.57
C THR A 191 0.08 -0.92 -22.20
N ASP A 192 0.22 -2.21 -21.86
CA ASP A 192 -0.69 -3.29 -22.26
C ASP A 192 -1.93 -3.36 -21.33
N ASN A 193 -3.07 -3.80 -21.87
CA ASN A 193 -4.29 -4.12 -21.12
C ASN A 193 -4.25 -5.50 -20.45
N ASP A 194 -3.28 -6.34 -20.80
CA ASP A 194 -3.07 -7.63 -20.14
C ASP A 194 -2.57 -7.47 -18.70
N TYR A 195 -2.00 -6.31 -18.35
CA TYR A 195 -1.55 -5.99 -17.00
C TYR A 195 -2.48 -5.00 -16.29
N ARG A 196 -2.65 -5.17 -14.98
CA ARG A 196 -3.43 -4.25 -14.14
C ARG A 196 -2.79 -4.00 -12.78
N GLN A 197 -3.10 -2.85 -12.20
CA GLN A 197 -2.81 -2.52 -10.81
C GLN A 197 -4.10 -2.51 -9.98
N VAL A 198 -4.01 -3.09 -8.79
CA VAL A 198 -5.00 -2.96 -7.72
C VAL A 198 -4.32 -2.16 -6.60
N VAL A 199 -4.93 -1.04 -6.22
CA VAL A 199 -4.31 -0.07 -5.32
C VAL A 199 -5.27 0.28 -4.18
N GLY A 200 -4.72 0.46 -2.97
CA GLY A 200 -5.44 0.99 -1.82
C GLY A 200 -5.74 2.46 -2.03
N HIS A 201 -4.71 3.29 -1.85
CA HIS A 201 -4.77 4.73 -1.90
C HIS A 201 -5.40 5.23 -3.22
N THR A 202 -6.41 6.09 -3.18
CA THR A 202 -6.96 6.81 -2.03
C THR A 202 -8.44 6.52 -1.85
N GLN A 203 -8.97 6.82 -0.65
CA GLN A 203 -10.38 6.72 -0.27
C GLN A 203 -11.38 6.95 -1.40
N GLN A 204 -12.19 5.92 -1.65
CA GLN A 204 -13.28 5.85 -2.60
C GLN A 204 -14.58 5.49 -1.86
N LYS A 205 -15.72 5.93 -2.37
CA LYS A 205 -17.03 5.55 -1.79
C LYS A 205 -17.33 4.05 -1.90
N ASN A 206 -16.72 3.38 -2.87
CA ASN A 206 -16.82 1.95 -3.16
C ASN A 206 -15.57 1.52 -3.93
N ILE A 207 -15.33 0.22 -4.07
CA ILE A 207 -14.35 -0.32 -5.02
C ILE A 207 -14.61 0.28 -6.40
N SER A 208 -13.56 0.86 -6.98
CA SER A 208 -13.68 1.67 -8.21
C SER A 208 -12.72 1.18 -9.27
N ARG A 209 -13.26 0.65 -10.37
CA ARG A 209 -12.48 0.33 -11.57
C ARG A 209 -12.40 1.57 -12.45
N MET A 210 -11.35 2.36 -12.25
CA MET A 210 -11.16 3.64 -12.95
C MET A 210 -10.83 3.44 -14.44
N THR A 211 -10.08 2.40 -14.77
CA THR A 211 -9.76 1.96 -16.15
C THR A 211 -9.72 0.43 -16.19
N PRO A 212 -9.62 -0.21 -17.38
CA PRO A 212 -9.40 -1.64 -17.46
C PRO A 212 -8.20 -2.14 -16.64
N LYS A 213 -7.18 -1.27 -16.47
CA LYS A 213 -5.90 -1.55 -15.82
C LYS A 213 -5.78 -1.06 -14.37
N LEU A 214 -6.75 -0.31 -13.85
CA LEU A 214 -6.66 0.32 -12.53
C LEU A 214 -7.93 0.09 -11.71
N THR A 215 -7.76 -0.53 -10.55
CA THR A 215 -8.82 -0.74 -9.56
C THR A 215 -8.38 -0.21 -8.20
N PHE A 216 -9.22 0.64 -7.60
CA PHE A 216 -9.01 1.23 -6.28
C PHE A 216 -9.87 0.50 -5.25
N VAL A 217 -9.28 0.15 -4.11
CA VAL A 217 -9.91 -0.68 -3.08
C VAL A 217 -10.02 -0.02 -1.70
N ASP A 218 -9.39 1.13 -1.46
CA ASP A 218 -9.61 1.90 -0.23
C ASP A 218 -11.03 2.46 -0.22
N CYS A 219 -11.95 1.75 0.43
CA CYS A 219 -13.32 2.19 0.60
C CYS A 219 -13.88 1.91 1.99
N LEU A 220 -13.04 1.44 2.93
CA LEU A 220 -13.46 0.97 4.25
C LEU A 220 -14.05 2.08 5.12
N MET A 221 -13.72 3.34 4.84
CA MET A 221 -14.36 4.49 5.49
C MET A 221 -15.86 4.64 5.13
N PHE A 222 -16.27 4.17 3.95
CA PHE A 222 -17.62 4.38 3.41
C PHE A 222 -18.41 3.09 3.21
N SER A 223 -17.72 1.95 3.06
CA SER A 223 -18.33 0.65 2.80
C SER A 223 -17.45 -0.50 3.28
N THR A 224 -18.05 -1.48 3.94
CA THR A 224 -17.39 -2.75 4.30
C THR A 224 -17.34 -3.67 3.07
N LYS A 225 -16.33 -3.48 2.22
CA LYS A 225 -16.11 -4.28 1.01
C LYS A 225 -14.62 -4.56 0.79
N SER A 226 -14.32 -5.74 0.29
CA SER A 226 -13.02 -6.14 -0.23
C SER A 226 -13.12 -6.54 -1.70
N TYR A 227 -11.99 -6.52 -2.42
CA TYR A 227 -11.94 -6.86 -3.84
C TYR A 227 -11.45 -8.29 -4.04
N VAL A 228 -12.26 -9.14 -4.69
CA VAL A 228 -11.94 -10.55 -4.91
C VAL A 228 -11.51 -10.79 -6.34
N ILE A 229 -10.42 -11.55 -6.51
CA ILE A 229 -9.91 -12.02 -7.80
C ILE A 229 -9.86 -13.55 -7.77
N GLU A 230 -10.44 -14.19 -8.78
CA GLU A 230 -10.34 -15.63 -9.01
C GLU A 230 -9.35 -15.90 -10.16
N LYS A 231 -8.45 -16.87 -9.96
CA LYS A 231 -7.49 -17.37 -10.96
C LYS A 231 -7.42 -18.88 -10.99
#